data_AF-A0A0P0QM15-F1
#
_entry.id   AF-A0A0P0QM15-F1
#
_cell.length_a   1.000
_cell.length_b   1.000
_cell.length_c   1.000
_cell.angle_alpha   90.00
_cell.angle_beta   90.00
_cell.angle_gamma   90.00
#
_symmetry.space_group_name_H-M   'P 1'
#
loop_
_entity.id
_entity.type
_entity.pdbx_description
1 polymer ?
#
loop_
_entity_poly.entity_id
_entity_poly.type
_entity_poly.pdbx_seq_one_letter_code
_entity_poly.pdbx_strand_id
1 'polypeptide(L)'
;EAFEDAVGAIVHDQVSAGLDVISDGKVYGGDSPYGQILYHYIERMTGYKASGPPIGLPTYSTLYSPTVVGEVTREHPFRMAALRAVRKATNKPVKVSYTGMQVLAAASTNQYYTDVKDLARALAKAFNEDFKELADNGCDIIQIDEFVWP
;
A
#
# COMPACT_ATOMS: atom_id res chain seq x y z
N GLU A 1 17.73 3.52 -8.19
CA GLU A 1 17.99 4.62 -9.14
C GLU A 1 16.70 5.01 -9.84
N ALA A 2 16.23 4.29 -10.85
CA ALA A 2 15.02 4.63 -11.62
C ALA A 2 13.77 5.01 -10.78
N PHE A 3 13.49 4.30 -9.68
CA PHE A 3 12.37 4.64 -8.79
C PHE A 3 12.56 6.01 -8.10
N GLU A 4 13.77 6.27 -7.59
CA GLU A 4 14.05 7.54 -6.91
C GLU A 4 14.05 8.71 -7.89
N ASP A 5 14.52 8.50 -9.13
CA ASP A 5 14.49 9.52 -10.20
C ASP A 5 13.06 9.87 -10.60
N ALA A 6 12.20 8.86 -10.77
CA ALA A 6 10.79 9.07 -11.08
C ALA A 6 10.07 9.83 -9.96
N VAL A 7 10.30 9.45 -8.70
CA VAL A 7 9.75 10.17 -7.54
C VAL A 7 10.32 11.59 -7.48
N GLY A 8 11.60 11.80 -7.75
CA GLY A 8 12.24 13.10 -7.78
C GLY A 8 11.62 14.05 -8.81
N ALA A 9 11.37 13.57 -10.03
CA ALA A 9 10.69 14.34 -11.06
C ALA A 9 9.26 14.74 -10.65
N ILE A 10 8.51 13.79 -10.08
CA ILE A 10 7.15 14.04 -9.56
C ILE A 10 7.16 15.06 -8.41
N VAL A 11 8.15 14.99 -7.51
CA VAL A 11 8.30 15.95 -6.42
C VAL A 11 8.62 17.34 -6.97
N HIS A 12 9.53 17.44 -7.94
CA HIS A 12 9.87 18.69 -8.59
C HIS A 12 8.64 19.37 -9.23
N ASP A 13 7.80 18.60 -9.91
CA ASP A 13 6.59 19.14 -10.57
C ASP A 13 5.57 19.61 -9.54
N GLN A 14 5.33 18.84 -8.47
CA GLN A 14 4.43 19.25 -7.38
C GLN A 14 4.92 20.52 -6.67
N VAL A 15 6.23 20.64 -6.42
CA VAL A 15 6.82 21.82 -5.77
C VAL A 15 6.72 23.04 -6.69
N SER A 16 7.05 22.88 -7.96
CA SER A 16 6.98 23.93 -9.00
C SER A 16 5.55 24.41 -9.24
N ALA A 17 4.57 23.51 -9.13
CA ALA A 17 3.14 23.84 -9.19
C ALA A 17 2.62 24.56 -7.93
N GLY A 18 3.44 24.71 -6.89
CA GLY A 18 3.07 25.42 -5.66
C GLY A 18 2.26 24.58 -4.68
N LEU A 19 2.25 23.24 -4.78
CA LEU A 19 1.55 22.40 -3.81
C LEU A 19 2.21 22.47 -2.42
N ASP A 20 1.38 22.54 -1.37
CA ASP A 20 1.85 22.64 0.02
C ASP A 20 2.23 21.29 0.62
N VAL A 21 1.54 20.22 0.20
CA VAL A 21 1.76 18.85 0.67
C VAL A 21 2.20 18.00 -0.52
N ILE A 22 3.37 17.37 -0.38
CA ILE A 22 4.02 16.61 -1.46
C ILE A 22 3.83 15.11 -1.24
N SER A 23 3.63 14.37 -2.33
CA SER A 23 3.47 12.91 -2.30
C SER A 23 4.44 12.21 -3.25
N ASP A 24 4.52 10.88 -3.13
CA ASP A 24 5.37 10.03 -3.98
C ASP A 24 4.76 9.75 -5.37
N GLY A 25 3.55 10.26 -5.65
CA GLY A 25 2.83 9.96 -6.90
C GLY A 25 2.40 8.50 -7.06
N LYS A 26 2.59 7.65 -6.04
CA LYS A 26 2.27 6.21 -6.04
C LYS A 26 2.95 5.41 -7.16
N VAL A 27 4.20 5.75 -7.50
CA VAL A 27 4.98 5.12 -8.59
C VAL A 27 5.21 3.61 -8.43
N TYR A 28 4.98 3.06 -7.23
CA TYR A 28 5.09 1.63 -6.94
C TYR A 28 4.02 0.74 -7.60
N GLY A 29 2.98 1.32 -8.20
CA GLY A 29 1.81 0.61 -8.75
C GLY A 29 1.94 0.05 -10.17
N GLY A 30 3.09 0.19 -10.86
CA GLY A 30 3.29 -0.34 -12.22
C GLY A 30 2.20 0.00 -13.26
N ASP A 31 2.12 -0.78 -14.34
CA ASP A 31 1.20 -0.52 -15.48
C ASP A 31 -0.28 -0.84 -15.19
N SER A 32 -0.57 -1.55 -14.10
CA SER A 32 -1.92 -1.78 -13.61
C SER A 32 -2.07 -1.09 -12.25
N PRO A 33 -2.80 0.03 -12.16
CA PRO A 33 -2.98 0.77 -10.90
C PRO A 33 -3.71 -0.04 -9.81
N TYR A 34 -4.06 -1.29 -10.07
CA TYR A 34 -4.96 -2.09 -9.27
C TYR A 34 -4.38 -3.46 -8.90
N GLY A 35 -3.69 -4.15 -9.82
CA GLY A 35 -3.06 -5.44 -9.54
C GLY A 35 -1.78 -5.32 -8.73
N GLN A 36 -0.87 -4.46 -9.17
CA GLN A 36 0.42 -4.27 -8.51
C GLN A 36 0.28 -3.60 -7.15
N ILE A 37 -0.75 -2.77 -6.96
CA ILE A 37 -1.04 -2.18 -5.66
C ILE A 37 -1.39 -3.25 -4.63
N LEU A 38 -2.15 -4.28 -5.01
CA LEU A 38 -2.47 -5.39 -4.12
C LEU A 38 -1.23 -6.24 -3.85
N TYR A 39 -0.55 -6.70 -4.91
CA TYR A 39 0.62 -7.56 -4.79
C TYR A 39 1.76 -6.89 -4.02
N HIS A 40 1.91 -5.56 -4.12
CA HIS A 40 2.88 -4.80 -3.32
C HIS A 40 2.77 -5.06 -1.83
N TYR A 41 1.55 -5.12 -1.27
CA TYR A 41 1.37 -5.43 0.16
C TYR A 41 1.58 -6.92 0.44
N ILE A 42 1.06 -7.78 -0.44
CA ILE A 42 1.08 -9.24 -0.29
C ILE A 42 2.52 -9.77 -0.23
N GLU A 43 3.40 -9.30 -1.10
CA GLU A 43 4.81 -9.70 -1.15
C GLU A 43 5.62 -9.26 0.09
N ARG A 44 5.03 -8.45 0.97
CA ARG A 44 5.66 -7.90 2.16
C ARG A 44 5.03 -8.42 3.45
N MET A 45 4.10 -9.36 3.32
CA MET A 45 3.40 -9.98 4.44
C MET A 45 3.49 -11.50 4.36
N THR A 46 3.59 -12.12 5.54
CA THR A 46 3.49 -13.57 5.67
C THR A 46 2.02 -14.02 5.47
N GLY A 47 1.82 -15.34 5.40
CA GLY A 47 0.48 -15.93 5.40
C GLY A 47 -0.25 -15.90 4.07
N TYR A 48 0.30 -15.25 3.03
CA TYR A 48 -0.30 -15.20 1.70
C TYR A 48 0.35 -16.17 0.70
N LYS A 49 -0.48 -16.66 -0.23
CA LYS A 49 -0.05 -17.23 -1.51
C LYS A 49 -0.53 -16.34 -2.64
N ALA A 50 0.35 -16.05 -3.61
CA ALA A 50 0.03 -15.30 -4.82
C ALA A 50 -0.76 -16.13 -5.85
N SER A 51 -1.79 -16.85 -5.39
CA SER A 51 -2.69 -17.65 -6.20
C SER A 51 -4.07 -17.70 -5.56
N GLY A 52 -5.10 -17.87 -6.38
CA GLY A 52 -6.49 -17.92 -5.95
C GLY A 52 -7.44 -17.76 -7.12
N PRO A 53 -8.77 -17.72 -6.89
CA PRO A 53 -9.76 -17.40 -7.92
C PRO A 53 -9.62 -15.94 -8.38
N PRO A 54 -10.29 -15.53 -9.46
CA PRO A 54 -10.41 -14.12 -9.82
C PRO A 54 -10.94 -13.26 -8.66
N ILE A 55 -10.46 -12.03 -8.52
CA ILE A 55 -10.91 -11.11 -7.47
C ILE A 55 -12.41 -10.81 -7.65
N GLY A 56 -13.18 -10.95 -6.57
CA GLY A 56 -14.64 -10.75 -6.56
C GLY A 56 -15.11 -9.29 -6.67
N LEU A 57 -14.18 -8.34 -6.85
CA LEU A 57 -14.46 -6.93 -7.06
C LEU A 57 -14.49 -6.66 -8.57
N PRO A 58 -15.59 -6.12 -9.15
CA PRO A 58 -15.73 -5.95 -10.60
C PRO A 58 -14.56 -5.21 -11.26
N THR A 59 -14.07 -4.15 -10.60
CA THR A 59 -12.93 -3.33 -11.03
C THR A 59 -11.59 -4.09 -11.06
N TYR A 60 -11.52 -5.26 -10.42
CA TYR A 60 -10.30 -6.08 -10.25
C TYR A 60 -10.46 -7.50 -10.82
N SER A 61 -11.57 -7.80 -11.50
CA SER A 61 -11.98 -9.16 -11.86
C SER A 61 -11.04 -9.92 -12.80
N THR A 62 -10.09 -9.25 -13.45
CA THR A 62 -9.07 -9.89 -14.30
C THR A 62 -7.83 -10.35 -13.51
N LEU A 63 -7.74 -10.04 -12.23
CA LEU A 63 -6.61 -10.35 -11.37
C LEU A 63 -6.93 -11.56 -10.50
N TYR A 64 -5.90 -12.33 -10.15
CA TYR A 64 -6.04 -13.42 -9.19
C TYR A 64 -6.03 -12.86 -7.76
N SER A 65 -7.00 -13.29 -6.97
CA SER A 65 -7.07 -13.01 -5.55
C SER A 65 -5.92 -13.70 -4.82
N PRO A 66 -5.13 -12.99 -4.02
CA PRO A 66 -4.16 -13.63 -3.14
C PRO A 66 -4.90 -14.41 -2.04
N THR A 67 -4.44 -15.62 -1.75
CA THR A 67 -5.08 -16.50 -0.76
C THR A 67 -4.34 -16.43 0.57
N VAL A 68 -5.07 -16.13 1.65
CA VAL A 68 -4.57 -16.19 3.03
C VAL A 68 -4.66 -17.64 3.50
N VAL A 69 -3.50 -18.26 3.74
CA VAL A 69 -3.35 -19.66 4.17
C VAL A 69 -2.64 -19.80 5.52
N GLY A 70 -2.21 -18.69 6.11
CA GLY A 70 -1.50 -18.65 7.38
C GLY A 70 -1.69 -17.30 8.09
N GLU A 71 -1.05 -17.16 9.24
CA GLU A 71 -1.05 -15.89 9.99
C GLU A 71 -0.45 -14.76 9.13
N VAL A 72 -1.16 -13.63 9.08
CA VAL A 72 -0.73 -12.43 8.37
C VAL A 72 0.06 -11.54 9.33
N THR A 73 1.36 -11.40 9.08
CA THR A 73 2.25 -10.46 9.76
C THR A 73 3.07 -9.66 8.75
N ARG A 74 3.48 -8.45 9.14
CA ARG A 74 4.40 -7.64 8.32
C ARG A 74 5.78 -8.29 8.32
N GLU A 75 6.30 -8.59 7.14
CA GLU A 75 7.65 -9.13 6.96
C GLU A 75 8.62 -8.04 6.48
N HIS A 76 8.13 -7.11 5.64
CA HIS A 76 8.92 -6.04 5.05
C HIS A 76 8.18 -4.69 5.08
N PRO A 77 8.92 -3.55 5.04
CA PRO A 77 8.28 -2.24 4.99
C PRO A 77 7.43 -2.03 3.75
N PHE A 78 6.23 -1.47 3.96
CA PHE A 78 5.29 -1.23 2.86
C PHE A 78 5.66 0.04 2.10
N ARG A 79 5.87 1.16 2.78
CA ARG A 79 6.02 2.47 2.09
C ARG A 79 7.27 3.26 2.48
N MET A 80 8.16 2.68 3.30
CA MET A 80 9.37 3.37 3.77
C MET A 80 10.27 3.86 2.62
N ALA A 81 10.41 3.07 1.55
CA ALA A 81 11.18 3.48 0.37
C ALA A 81 10.59 4.72 -0.32
N ALA A 82 9.25 4.80 -0.41
CA ALA A 82 8.57 5.96 -0.98
C ALA A 82 8.77 7.21 -0.12
N LEU A 83 8.62 7.09 1.21
CA LEU A 83 8.89 8.19 2.13
C LEU A 83 10.32 8.72 1.98
N ARG A 84 11.31 7.82 1.99
CA ARG A 84 12.73 8.20 1.84
C ARG A 84 13.00 8.88 0.52
N ALA A 85 12.44 8.40 -0.58
CA ALA A 85 12.61 9.00 -1.90
C ALA A 85 12.03 10.43 -1.94
N VAL A 86 10.83 10.66 -1.42
CA VAL A 86 10.23 12.00 -1.35
C VAL A 86 11.05 12.91 -0.42
N ARG A 87 11.47 12.42 0.75
CA ARG A 87 12.25 13.19 1.71
C ARG A 87 13.63 13.60 1.21
N LYS A 88 14.25 12.82 0.33
CA LYS A 88 15.48 13.21 -0.36
C LYS A 88 15.28 14.41 -1.30
N ALA A 89 14.07 14.60 -1.83
CA ALA A 89 13.77 15.58 -2.85
C ALA A 89 13.09 16.87 -2.32
N THR A 90 12.52 16.86 -1.10
CA THR A 90 11.86 18.05 -0.53
C THR A 90 11.82 18.07 0.99
N ASN A 91 11.81 19.28 1.55
CA ASN A 91 11.56 19.56 2.97
C ASN A 91 10.11 19.98 3.27
N LYS A 92 9.23 20.07 2.24
CA LYS A 92 7.80 20.36 2.45
C LYS A 92 7.10 19.21 3.18
N PRO A 93 5.91 19.44 3.76
CA PRO A 93 5.11 18.37 4.33
C PRO A 93 4.89 17.20 3.35
N VAL A 94 5.08 15.97 3.80
CA VAL A 94 4.98 14.76 2.98
C VAL A 94 3.78 13.91 3.39
N LYS A 95 2.99 13.56 2.38
CA LYS A 95 1.89 12.61 2.47
C LYS A 95 2.28 11.28 1.84
N VAL A 96 2.18 10.20 2.59
CA VAL A 96 2.27 8.84 2.08
C VAL A 96 0.89 8.20 2.07
N SER A 97 0.49 7.67 0.92
CA SER A 97 -0.82 7.03 0.75
C SER A 97 -0.71 5.52 0.74
N TYR A 98 -1.72 4.88 1.31
CA TYR A 98 -1.90 3.44 1.41
C TYR A 98 -3.22 3.00 0.81
N THR A 99 -3.25 1.81 0.23
CA THR A 99 -4.51 1.10 0.02
C THR A 99 -5.05 0.62 1.34
N GLY A 100 -6.36 0.80 1.52
CA GLY A 100 -7.07 0.45 2.73
C GLY A 100 -7.06 -1.04 3.05
N MET A 101 -7.09 -1.36 4.34
CA MET A 101 -7.06 -2.74 4.82
C MET A 101 -8.36 -3.47 4.49
N GLN A 102 -9.50 -2.76 4.41
CA GLN A 102 -10.76 -3.36 4.01
C GLN A 102 -10.75 -3.71 2.52
N VAL A 103 -10.17 -2.86 1.66
CA VAL A 103 -9.89 -3.20 0.26
C VAL A 103 -9.02 -4.47 0.17
N LEU A 104 -7.91 -4.54 0.91
CA LEU A 104 -7.03 -5.71 0.88
C LEU A 104 -7.74 -6.99 1.36
N ALA A 105 -8.53 -6.89 2.43
CA ALA A 105 -9.31 -8.02 2.94
C ALA A 105 -10.37 -8.48 1.92
N ALA A 106 -11.09 -7.55 1.29
CA ALA A 106 -12.12 -7.85 0.30
C ALA A 106 -11.54 -8.45 -1.00
N ALA A 107 -10.32 -8.07 -1.36
CA ALA A 107 -9.63 -8.60 -2.53
C ALA A 107 -8.94 -9.94 -2.27
N SER A 108 -8.85 -10.39 -1.01
CA SER A 108 -8.15 -11.61 -0.61
C SER A 108 -9.12 -12.78 -0.41
N THR A 109 -8.68 -13.98 -0.80
CA THR A 109 -9.39 -15.23 -0.51
C THR A 109 -8.95 -15.73 0.87
N ASN A 110 -9.82 -15.63 1.86
CA ASN A 110 -9.50 -16.05 3.22
C ASN A 110 -9.75 -17.55 3.45
N GLN A 111 -8.68 -18.34 3.67
CA GLN A 111 -8.75 -19.78 4.01
C GLN A 111 -8.16 -20.10 5.40
N TYR A 112 -7.73 -19.09 6.16
CA TYR A 112 -7.07 -19.28 7.45
C TYR A 112 -7.88 -18.71 8.62
N TYR A 113 -8.36 -17.47 8.51
CA TYR A 113 -9.12 -16.83 9.58
C TYR A 113 -10.60 -17.22 9.52
N THR A 114 -11.26 -17.27 10.68
CA THR A 114 -12.69 -17.63 10.80
C THR A 114 -13.59 -16.70 10.00
N ASP A 115 -13.31 -15.40 10.02
CA ASP A 115 -14.06 -14.40 9.29
C ASP A 115 -13.16 -13.29 8.72
N VAL A 116 -13.74 -12.46 7.87
CA VAL A 116 -13.03 -11.32 7.26
C VAL A 116 -12.60 -10.26 8.28
N LYS A 117 -13.27 -10.18 9.44
CA LYS A 117 -12.94 -9.20 10.48
C LYS A 117 -11.64 -9.59 11.17
N ASP A 118 -11.40 -10.87 11.40
CA ASP A 118 -10.14 -11.37 11.97
C ASP A 118 -8.96 -11.15 11.01
N LEU A 119 -9.16 -11.38 9.70
CA LEU A 119 -8.18 -10.99 8.68
C LEU A 119 -7.93 -9.46 8.70
N ALA A 120 -8.99 -8.65 8.74
CA ALA A 120 -8.87 -7.19 8.79
C ALA A 120 -8.10 -6.71 10.05
N ARG A 121 -8.26 -7.37 11.20
CA ARG A 121 -7.49 -7.08 12.42
C ARG A 121 -6.01 -7.42 12.25
N ALA A 122 -5.68 -8.55 11.63
CA ALA A 122 -4.29 -8.92 11.35
C ALA A 122 -3.62 -7.91 10.41
N LEU A 123 -4.31 -7.52 9.33
CA LEU A 123 -3.89 -6.45 8.44
C LEU A 123 -3.70 -5.11 9.18
N ALA A 124 -4.65 -4.73 10.04
CA ALA A 124 -4.55 -3.50 10.82
C ALA A 124 -3.32 -3.49 11.75
N LYS A 125 -2.96 -4.63 12.35
CA LYS A 125 -1.74 -4.77 13.15
C LYS A 125 -0.49 -4.56 12.29
N ALA A 126 -0.40 -5.23 11.14
CA ALA A 126 0.72 -5.10 10.21
C ALA A 126 0.88 -3.66 9.70
N PHE A 127 -0.22 -2.98 9.37
CA PHE A 127 -0.19 -1.58 8.96
C PHE A 127 0.18 -0.63 10.11
N ASN A 128 -0.28 -0.90 11.34
CA ASN A 128 0.08 -0.06 12.48
C ASN A 128 1.59 -0.06 12.74
N GLU A 129 2.27 -1.19 12.55
CA GLU A 129 3.72 -1.28 12.63
C GLU A 129 4.40 -0.39 11.59
N ASP A 130 3.95 -0.45 10.33
CA ASP A 130 4.51 0.37 9.24
C ASP A 130 4.20 1.87 9.43
N PHE A 131 3.00 2.22 9.93
CA PHE A 131 2.60 3.60 10.19
C PHE A 131 3.44 4.25 11.28
N LYS A 132 3.72 3.53 12.37
CA LYS A 132 4.62 4.01 13.43
C LYS A 132 6.02 4.24 12.87
N GLU A 133 6.53 3.30 12.09
CA GLU A 133 7.85 3.45 11.48
C GLU A 133 7.91 4.65 10.52
N LEU A 134 6.88 4.88 9.70
CA LEU A 134 6.79 6.07 8.85
C LEU A 134 6.76 7.36 9.66
N ALA A 135 5.96 7.41 10.72
CA ALA A 135 5.86 8.59 11.59
C ALA A 135 7.22 8.92 12.23
N ASP A 136 7.91 7.90 12.75
CA ASP A 136 9.24 8.04 13.36
C ASP A 136 10.32 8.48 12.34
N ASN A 137 10.09 8.24 11.05
CA ASN A 137 10.99 8.64 9.96
C ASN A 137 10.52 9.91 9.21
N GLY A 138 9.60 10.67 9.81
CA GLY A 138 9.19 11.98 9.32
C GLY A 138 8.14 11.93 8.21
N CYS A 139 7.18 11.01 8.26
CA CYS A 139 5.94 11.15 7.50
C CYS A 139 5.00 12.11 8.24
N ASP A 140 4.50 13.17 7.57
CA ASP A 140 3.60 14.12 8.22
C ASP A 140 2.13 13.67 8.13
N ILE A 141 1.76 13.05 7.01
CA ILE A 141 0.37 12.67 6.72
C ILE A 141 0.33 11.25 6.15
N ILE A 142 -0.41 10.37 6.82
CA ILE A 142 -0.72 9.04 6.31
C ILE A 142 -2.16 9.05 5.79
N GLN A 143 -2.33 8.80 4.50
CA GLN A 143 -3.65 8.70 3.87
C GLN A 143 -3.99 7.22 3.64
N ILE A 144 -5.22 6.84 3.98
CA ILE A 144 -5.74 5.48 3.78
C ILE A 144 -6.87 5.56 2.76
N ASP A 145 -6.70 4.89 1.63
CA ASP A 145 -7.67 4.86 0.54
C ASP A 145 -8.56 3.62 0.66
N GLU A 146 -9.73 3.80 1.26
CA GLU A 146 -10.80 2.81 1.30
C GLU A 146 -11.86 3.14 0.25
N PHE A 147 -12.06 2.23 -0.71
CA PHE A 147 -12.99 2.42 -1.83
C PHE A 147 -13.84 1.19 -2.11
N VAL A 148 -13.97 0.30 -1.12
CA VAL A 148 -14.96 -0.78 -1.18
C VAL A 148 -16.37 -0.20 -1.11
N TRP A 149 -17.18 -0.49 -2.12
CA TRP A 149 -18.61 -0.21 -2.11
C TRP A 149 -19.36 -1.31 -1.34
N PRO A 150 -20.46 -0.98 -0.63
CA PRO A 150 -21.34 -1.99 -0.04
C PRO A 150 -21.98 -2.91 -1.09
#